data_AF-A0A286E4T3-F1
#
_entry.id   AF-A0A286E4T3-F1
#
_cell.length_a   1.000
_cell.length_b   1.000
_cell.length_c   1.000
_cell.angle_alpha   90.00
_cell.angle_beta   90.00
_cell.angle_gamma   90.00
#
_symmetry.space_group_name_H-M   'P 1'
#
loop_
_entity.id
_entity.type
_entity.pdbx_description
1 polymer ?
#
loop_
_entity_poly.entity_id
_entity_poly.type
_entity_poly.pdbx_seq_one_letter_code
_entity_poly.pdbx_strand_id
1 'polypeptide(L)'
;MSQHHQPIGPTGPSRRGGGISDTLLVGLLGVTLALAVLTWTATGLGGWFRHGSWPEGVTFLNVGRALRGLLTDPGDIPGAWTDAPPEALPSATAVWVTFLLQLVVLFSLALFVSIRVTTWRARRAARRITRELPPEPEPEPLPPFETAAPAAPVAPAPTAPAVPVRETAPPPAPRADPVGEVLDAPGGLVVVDPDGSLWTRTAKQRGRRGPLHVYDPGHLTEAPVRLRWAPHRGCEQMPTARRRAERLLAPVRPAEPIFQLDAETAETLLRCCLHAAALAGEPFQHIPRWAQGRSLGEPGRVLRTHPHAAGGAVMELESALTAHPGRRDAALKLIGDALRPLEQVHIRQSCSPGRVDALALDNLTNEAGTLYVIGDARETAGLRGALLDAVAEAQPDLTVVGDAASAQGRR
;
A
#
# COMPACT_ATOMS: atom_id res chain seq x y z
N MET A 1 78.28 -15.59 -7.30
CA MET A 1 77.57 -14.40 -6.78
C MET A 1 76.09 -14.66 -6.92
N SER A 2 75.50 -15.35 -5.94
CA SER A 2 74.09 -15.74 -5.93
C SER A 2 73.32 -14.71 -5.11
N GLN A 3 72.40 -13.97 -5.71
CA GLN A 3 71.49 -13.10 -4.98
C GLN A 3 70.09 -13.71 -4.91
N HIS A 4 69.61 -13.76 -3.67
CA HIS A 4 68.37 -14.38 -3.21
C HIS A 4 67.12 -13.60 -3.63
N HIS A 5 66.12 -14.37 -4.04
CA HIS A 5 64.69 -14.04 -4.08
C HIS A 5 64.19 -13.58 -2.69
N GLN A 6 63.49 -12.44 -2.61
CA GLN A 6 62.66 -12.06 -1.46
C GLN A 6 61.18 -12.36 -1.74
N PRO A 7 60.42 -12.94 -0.79
CA PRO A 7 58.97 -13.12 -0.91
C PRO A 7 58.19 -11.90 -0.41
N ILE A 8 57.11 -11.58 -1.13
CA ILE A 8 56.09 -10.57 -0.82
C ILE A 8 55.27 -11.03 0.39
N GLY A 9 55.20 -10.20 1.45
CA GLY A 9 54.38 -10.46 2.64
C GLY A 9 52.88 -10.19 2.42
N PRO A 10 51.98 -10.84 3.18
CA PRO A 10 50.54 -10.71 3.02
C PRO A 10 50.00 -9.35 3.50
N THR A 11 49.13 -8.75 2.70
CA THR A 11 48.36 -7.54 2.99
C THR A 11 47.36 -7.80 4.13
N GLY A 12 47.52 -7.10 5.25
CA GLY A 12 46.54 -7.11 6.34
C GLY A 12 45.23 -6.40 5.95
N PRO A 13 44.08 -6.81 6.50
CA PRO A 13 42.79 -6.17 6.22
C PRO A 13 42.74 -4.77 6.82
N SER A 14 42.45 -3.79 5.97
CA SER A 14 42.20 -2.40 6.35
C SER A 14 40.94 -2.30 7.22
N ARG A 15 41.12 -2.00 8.51
CA ARG A 15 40.04 -1.55 9.40
C ARG A 15 39.50 -0.21 8.87
N ARG A 16 38.34 -0.25 8.20
CA ARG A 16 37.52 0.94 7.97
C ARG A 16 36.95 1.42 9.31
N GLY A 17 37.39 2.59 9.75
CA GLY A 17 36.80 3.30 10.88
C GLY A 17 35.35 3.70 10.57
N GLY A 18 34.43 3.31 11.45
CA GLY A 18 33.03 3.75 11.40
C GLY A 18 32.93 5.20 11.84
N GLY A 19 32.71 6.11 10.88
CA GLY A 19 32.28 7.47 11.17
C GLY A 19 30.82 7.46 11.64
N ILE A 20 30.53 8.21 12.70
CA ILE A 20 29.17 8.46 13.17
C ILE A 20 28.41 9.11 12.02
N SER A 21 27.23 8.59 11.67
CA SER A 21 26.42 9.13 10.57
C SER A 21 26.00 10.57 10.86
N ASP A 22 26.16 11.48 9.88
CA ASP A 22 25.74 12.88 9.98
C ASP A 22 24.24 13.02 10.33
N THR A 23 23.43 12.05 9.93
CA THR A 23 22.01 11.97 10.30
C THR A 23 21.79 11.73 11.79
N LEU A 24 22.69 10.98 12.44
CA LEU A 24 22.65 10.73 13.89
C LEU A 24 23.08 11.97 14.65
N LEU A 25 24.07 12.71 14.16
CA LEU A 25 24.50 13.99 14.74
C LEU A 25 23.40 15.06 14.64
N VAL A 26 22.78 15.19 13.46
CA VAL A 26 21.68 16.13 13.24
C VAL A 26 20.44 15.74 14.04
N GLY A 27 20.13 14.44 14.13
CA GLY A 27 19.03 13.93 14.95
C GLY A 27 19.25 14.21 16.43
N LEU A 28 20.45 13.97 16.94
CA LEU A 28 20.81 14.23 18.33
C LEU A 28 20.73 15.72 18.65
N LEU A 29 21.24 16.59 17.77
CA LEU A 29 21.16 18.05 17.92
C LEU A 29 19.71 18.56 17.92
N GLY A 30 18.85 17.97 17.08
CA GLY A 30 17.42 18.29 17.05
C GLY A 30 16.71 17.90 18.35
N VAL A 31 17.02 16.72 18.90
CA VAL A 31 16.44 16.24 20.16
C VAL A 31 16.87 17.11 21.34
N THR A 32 18.15 17.48 21.42
CA THR A 32 18.65 18.34 22.51
C THR A 32 18.04 19.74 22.45
N LEU A 33 17.90 20.33 21.26
CA LEU A 33 17.24 21.62 21.07
C LEU A 33 15.75 21.56 21.45
N ALA A 34 15.04 20.51 21.02
CA ALA A 34 13.63 20.33 21.33
C ALA A 34 13.38 20.16 22.84
N LEU A 35 14.24 19.38 23.51
CA LEU A 35 14.16 19.18 24.95
C LEU A 35 14.44 20.48 25.73
N ALA A 36 15.40 21.27 25.26
CA ALA A 36 15.69 22.59 25.82
C ALA A 36 14.48 23.54 25.71
N VAL A 37 13.89 23.64 24.52
CA VAL A 37 12.70 24.47 24.28
C VAL A 37 11.54 24.01 25.15
N LEU A 38 11.24 22.71 25.20
CA LEU A 38 10.14 22.15 26.00
C LEU A 38 10.32 22.41 27.50
N THR A 39 11.54 22.27 28.02
CA THR A 39 11.82 22.50 29.45
C THR A 39 11.64 23.97 29.82
N TRP A 40 12.09 24.88 28.94
CA TRP A 40 11.88 26.31 29.10
C TRP A 40 10.41 26.70 29.07
N THR A 41 9.66 26.22 28.06
CA THR A 41 8.24 26.52 27.92
C THR A 41 7.40 25.87 29.02
N ALA A 42 7.74 24.69 29.49
CA ALA A 42 7.03 24.04 30.58
C ALA A 42 7.18 24.81 31.91
N THR A 43 8.39 25.28 32.21
CA THR A 43 8.65 26.08 33.42
C THR A 43 7.96 27.44 33.35
N GLY A 44 8.06 28.12 32.22
CA GLY A 44 7.44 29.44 32.04
C GLY A 44 5.91 29.40 31.99
N LEU A 45 5.31 28.44 31.25
CA LEU A 45 3.85 28.27 31.24
C LEU A 45 3.34 27.80 32.61
N GLY A 46 4.06 26.92 33.31
CA GLY A 46 3.69 26.51 34.66
C GLY A 46 3.64 27.67 35.65
N GLY A 47 4.62 28.57 35.59
CA GLY A 47 4.64 29.80 36.39
C GLY A 47 3.53 30.77 36.00
N TRP A 48 3.30 30.94 34.69
CA TRP A 48 2.25 31.81 34.16
C TRP A 48 0.83 31.36 34.56
N PHE A 49 0.53 30.06 34.48
CA PHE A 49 -0.77 29.53 34.91
C PHE A 49 -1.04 29.70 36.41
N ARG A 50 0.00 29.78 37.24
CA ARG A 50 -0.13 29.86 38.70
C ARG A 50 -0.08 31.29 39.23
N HIS A 51 0.77 32.14 38.66
CA HIS A 51 1.05 33.48 39.16
C HIS A 51 0.56 34.60 38.22
N GLY A 52 0.06 34.25 37.03
CA GLY A 52 -0.47 35.20 36.04
C GLY A 52 0.61 35.98 35.26
N SER A 53 1.89 35.76 35.57
CA SER A 53 3.04 36.38 34.92
C SER A 53 4.13 35.35 34.63
N TRP A 54 4.97 35.64 33.64
CA TRP A 54 6.13 34.80 33.35
C TRP A 54 7.20 35.02 34.45
N PRO A 55 7.76 33.97 35.07
CA PRO A 55 8.73 34.15 36.15
C PRO A 55 10.01 34.85 35.68
N GLU A 56 10.41 35.90 36.39
CA GLU A 56 11.70 36.55 36.17
C GLU A 56 12.84 35.57 36.51
N GLY A 57 13.84 35.44 35.62
CA GLY A 57 14.95 34.49 35.77
C GLY A 57 14.82 33.18 34.95
N VAL A 58 13.62 32.86 34.44
CA VAL A 58 13.41 31.71 33.52
C VAL A 58 13.75 32.12 32.07
N THR A 59 15.05 32.19 31.79
CA THR A 59 15.58 32.57 30.46
C THR A 59 16.01 31.36 29.64
N PHE A 60 15.90 31.46 28.30
CA PHE A 60 16.30 30.38 27.41
C PHE A 60 17.81 30.04 27.50
N LEU A 61 18.64 31.04 27.79
CA LEU A 61 20.10 30.88 27.92
C LEU A 61 20.50 29.99 29.11
N ASN A 62 19.68 29.97 30.17
CA ASN A 62 19.94 29.20 31.40
C ASN A 62 19.41 27.76 31.34
N VAL A 63 18.67 27.40 30.30
CA VAL A 63 18.02 26.09 30.13
C VAL A 63 19.00 24.92 30.18
N GLY A 64 20.20 25.06 29.60
CA GLY A 64 21.19 23.98 29.60
C GLY A 64 21.65 23.61 31.01
N ARG A 65 21.74 24.59 31.92
CA ARG A 65 22.07 24.37 33.34
C ARG A 65 20.86 23.81 34.09
N ALA A 66 19.67 24.36 33.86
CA ALA A 66 18.44 23.89 34.47
C ALA A 66 18.13 22.43 34.10
N LEU A 67 18.29 22.06 32.82
CA LEU A 67 18.09 20.69 32.35
C LEU A 67 19.05 19.71 33.03
N ARG A 68 20.31 20.11 33.26
CA ARG A 68 21.27 19.30 34.01
C ARG A 68 20.83 19.09 35.47
N GLY A 69 20.35 20.15 36.12
CA GLY A 69 19.83 20.08 37.50
C GLY A 69 18.60 19.17 37.63
N LEU A 70 17.64 19.31 36.71
CA LEU A 70 16.42 18.50 36.68
C LEU A 70 16.68 17.02 36.35
N LEU A 71 17.76 16.71 35.62
CA LEU A 71 18.18 15.32 35.37
C LEU A 71 18.74 14.65 36.63
N THR A 72 19.37 15.42 37.52
CA THR A 72 19.94 14.91 38.77
C THR A 72 18.93 14.90 39.92
N ASP A 73 18.07 15.91 40.00
CA ASP A 73 16.99 16.01 40.98
C ASP A 73 15.73 16.57 40.31
N PRO A 74 14.80 15.72 39.83
CA PRO A 74 13.62 16.15 39.10
C PRO A 74 12.57 16.84 39.98
N GLY A 75 12.73 16.81 41.31
CA GLY A 75 11.84 17.45 42.27
C GLY A 75 12.24 18.89 42.62
N ASP A 76 13.50 19.27 42.40
CA ASP A 76 14.07 20.55 42.84
C ASP A 76 14.05 21.61 41.70
N ILE A 77 12.88 22.21 41.49
CA ILE A 77 12.71 23.30 40.51
C ILE A 77 13.51 24.56 40.90
N PRO A 78 13.55 25.00 42.18
CA PRO A 78 14.39 26.11 42.61
C PRO A 78 15.90 25.87 42.41
N GLY A 79 16.39 24.65 42.66
CA GLY A 79 17.78 24.29 42.38
C GLY A 79 18.12 24.25 40.90
N ALA A 80 17.15 23.97 40.03
CA ALA A 80 17.32 24.04 38.58
C ALA A 80 17.35 25.48 38.05
N TRP A 81 16.60 26.40 38.66
CA TRP A 81 16.45 27.80 38.23
C TRP A 81 16.94 28.78 39.31
N THR A 82 18.23 28.74 39.61
CA THR A 82 18.86 29.51 40.70
C THR A 82 18.72 31.03 40.60
N ASP A 83 18.50 31.54 39.39
CA ASP A 83 18.40 32.98 39.12
C ASP A 83 16.95 33.50 39.23
N ALA A 84 15.98 32.61 39.47
CA ALA A 84 14.57 32.95 39.62
C ALA A 84 14.18 32.92 41.11
N PRO A 85 13.35 33.88 41.58
CA PRO A 85 12.88 33.88 42.96
C PRO A 85 12.02 32.62 43.21
N PRO A 86 12.29 31.85 44.29
CA PRO A 86 11.65 30.55 44.52
C PRO A 86 10.14 30.65 44.71
N GLU A 87 9.64 31.81 45.12
CA GLU A 87 8.21 32.10 45.32
C GLU A 87 7.44 32.27 44.00
N ALA A 88 8.15 32.58 42.91
CA ALA A 88 7.56 32.74 41.58
C ALA A 88 7.62 31.46 40.73
N LEU A 89 8.28 30.40 41.24
CA LEU A 89 8.47 29.16 40.51
C LEU A 89 7.27 28.20 40.70
N PRO A 90 6.83 27.54 39.62
CA PRO A 90 5.80 26.52 39.70
C PRO A 90 6.27 25.29 40.49
N SER A 91 5.33 24.55 41.08
CA SER A 91 5.63 23.26 41.71
C SER A 91 6.19 22.28 40.69
N ALA A 92 7.01 21.33 41.16
CA ALA A 92 7.57 20.27 40.31
C ALA A 92 6.47 19.55 39.51
N THR A 93 5.34 19.23 40.16
CA THR A 93 4.18 18.62 39.53
C THR A 93 3.59 19.45 38.40
N ALA A 94 3.51 20.77 38.56
CA ALA A 94 2.98 21.66 37.53
C ALA A 94 3.90 21.70 36.31
N VAL A 95 5.22 21.79 36.51
CA VAL A 95 6.22 21.75 35.43
C VAL A 95 6.10 20.45 34.63
N TRP A 96 6.06 19.30 35.30
CA TRP A 96 6.00 18.00 34.65
C TRP A 96 4.67 17.75 33.91
N VAL A 97 3.54 18.18 34.48
CA VAL A 97 2.24 18.09 33.79
C VAL A 97 2.21 18.97 32.55
N THR A 98 2.70 20.21 32.64
CA THR A 98 2.78 21.12 31.50
C THR A 98 3.74 20.58 30.43
N PHE A 99 4.88 20.01 30.82
CA PHE A 99 5.82 19.35 29.91
C PHE A 99 5.18 18.18 29.16
N LEU A 100 4.49 17.27 29.87
CA LEU A 100 3.82 16.12 29.26
C LEU A 100 2.70 16.57 28.31
N LEU A 101 1.91 17.57 28.71
CA LEU A 101 0.85 18.13 27.88
C LEU A 101 1.39 18.72 26.57
N GLN A 102 2.50 19.47 26.63
CA GLN A 102 3.17 20.01 25.45
C GLN A 102 3.65 18.89 24.52
N LEU A 103 4.22 17.82 25.06
CA LEU A 103 4.66 16.66 24.27
C LEU A 103 3.48 15.97 23.56
N VAL A 104 2.36 15.75 24.25
CA VAL A 104 1.14 15.17 23.67
C VAL A 104 0.59 16.07 22.56
N VAL A 105 0.56 17.39 22.77
CA VAL A 105 0.09 18.35 21.74
C VAL A 105 1.01 18.34 20.52
N LEU A 106 2.33 18.39 20.70
CA LEU A 106 3.29 18.36 19.58
C LEU A 106 3.22 17.04 18.81
N PHE A 107 3.12 15.91 19.51
CA PHE A 107 2.96 14.60 18.89
C PHE A 107 1.64 14.52 18.10
N SER A 108 0.55 15.00 18.70
CA SER A 108 -0.77 15.05 18.03
C SER A 108 -0.77 15.98 16.81
N LEU A 109 -0.10 17.13 16.90
CA LEU A 109 0.05 18.08 15.79
C LEU A 109 0.91 17.47 14.66
N ALA A 110 2.01 16.80 14.99
CA ALA A 110 2.85 16.11 14.02
C ALA A 110 2.08 14.99 13.29
N LEU A 111 1.31 14.19 14.03
CA LEU A 111 0.40 13.19 13.45
C LEU A 111 -0.66 13.84 12.56
N PHE A 112 -1.32 14.90 13.03
CA PHE A 112 -2.33 15.62 12.25
C PHE A 112 -1.76 16.20 10.96
N VAL A 113 -0.60 16.86 11.02
CA VAL A 113 0.09 17.40 9.85
C VAL A 113 0.50 16.28 8.90
N SER A 114 1.03 15.16 9.39
CA SER A 114 1.35 13.99 8.57
C SER A 114 0.12 13.44 7.82
N ILE A 115 -1.01 13.27 8.52
CA ILE A 115 -2.28 12.82 7.93
C ILE A 115 -2.82 13.84 6.90
N ARG A 116 -2.72 15.14 7.20
CA ARG A 116 -3.16 16.20 6.29
C ARG A 116 -2.25 16.33 5.06
N VAL A 117 -0.94 16.13 5.22
CA VAL A 117 0.04 16.17 4.13
C VAL A 117 -0.07 14.95 3.22
N THR A 118 -0.28 13.75 3.77
CA THR A 118 -0.53 12.54 2.96
C THR A 118 -1.81 12.67 2.14
N THR A 119 -2.91 13.10 2.76
CA THR A 119 -4.18 13.35 2.06
C THR A 119 -4.08 14.50 1.04
N TRP A 120 -3.29 15.54 1.31
CA TRP A 120 -3.07 16.63 0.37
C TRP A 120 -2.12 16.28 -0.77
N ARG A 121 -1.04 15.53 -0.52
CA ARG A 121 -0.11 15.04 -1.56
C ARG A 121 -0.82 14.08 -2.51
N ALA A 122 -1.70 13.22 -2.01
CA ALA A 122 -2.58 12.38 -2.83
C ALA A 122 -3.48 13.22 -3.75
N ARG A 123 -4.09 14.29 -3.22
CA ARG A 123 -4.93 15.21 -4.01
C ARG A 123 -4.13 16.07 -5.01
N ARG A 124 -2.88 16.42 -4.70
CA ARG A 124 -2.03 17.27 -5.56
C ARG A 124 -1.41 16.49 -6.72
N ALA A 125 -1.10 15.21 -6.53
CA ALA A 125 -0.67 14.32 -7.61
C ALA A 125 -1.80 14.15 -8.66
N ALA A 126 -3.05 13.98 -8.20
CA ALA A 126 -4.22 13.93 -9.08
C ALA A 126 -4.42 15.22 -9.91
N ARG A 127 -4.21 16.40 -9.30
CA ARG A 127 -4.36 17.70 -10.00
C ARG A 127 -3.26 18.04 -11.00
N ARG A 128 -2.06 17.44 -10.87
CA ARG A 128 -0.96 17.66 -11.84
C ARG A 128 -1.26 16.95 -13.16
N ILE A 129 -1.86 15.76 -13.09
CA ILE A 129 -2.29 15.00 -14.26
C ILE A 129 -3.42 15.73 -15.00
N THR A 130 -4.41 16.29 -14.28
CA THR A 130 -5.48 17.09 -14.91
C THR A 130 -4.99 18.40 -15.54
N ARG A 131 -3.87 18.96 -15.08
CA ARG A 131 -3.30 20.20 -15.61
C ARG A 131 -2.39 19.99 -16.83
N GLU A 132 -1.88 18.78 -17.03
CA GLU A 132 -1.11 18.38 -18.21
C GLU A 132 -2.01 17.93 -19.37
N LEU A 133 -3.31 17.72 -19.15
CA LEU A 133 -4.27 17.64 -20.25
C LEU A 133 -4.44 19.04 -20.88
N PRO A 134 -4.30 19.17 -22.21
CA PRO A 134 -4.67 20.39 -22.92
C PRO A 134 -6.13 20.76 -22.59
N PRO A 135 -6.46 22.05 -22.44
CA PRO A 135 -7.87 22.45 -22.32
C PRO A 135 -8.64 21.94 -23.54
N GLU A 136 -9.75 21.28 -23.26
CA GLU A 136 -10.70 20.78 -24.26
C GLU A 136 -11.13 21.96 -25.15
N PRO A 137 -11.09 21.85 -26.49
CA PRO A 137 -11.53 22.92 -27.37
C PRO A 137 -13.00 23.24 -27.08
N GLU A 138 -13.25 24.49 -26.72
CA GLU A 138 -14.58 25.04 -26.52
C GLU A 138 -15.42 24.77 -27.78
N PRO A 139 -16.65 24.23 -27.69
CA PRO A 139 -17.44 23.90 -28.86
C PRO A 139 -17.79 25.18 -29.62
N GLU A 140 -17.18 25.35 -30.79
CA GLU A 140 -17.52 26.41 -31.74
C GLU A 140 -19.01 26.29 -32.11
N PRO A 141 -19.78 27.39 -32.10
CA PRO A 141 -21.18 27.34 -32.51
C PRO A 141 -21.26 26.96 -33.99
N LEU A 142 -21.94 25.86 -34.28
CA LEU A 142 -22.19 25.40 -35.64
C LEU A 142 -22.92 26.50 -36.45
N PRO A 143 -22.47 26.83 -37.68
CA PRO A 143 -23.20 27.75 -38.53
C PRO A 143 -24.56 27.14 -38.96
N PRO A 144 -25.60 27.95 -39.17
CA PRO A 144 -26.90 27.45 -39.61
C PRO A 144 -26.79 26.76 -40.97
N PHE A 145 -27.39 25.58 -41.10
CA PHE A 145 -27.49 24.86 -42.36
C PHE A 145 -28.21 25.72 -43.42
N GLU A 146 -27.44 26.23 -44.39
CA GLU A 146 -28.00 26.77 -45.63
C GLU A 146 -28.45 25.61 -46.52
N THR A 147 -29.74 25.62 -46.83
CA THR A 147 -30.40 24.65 -47.72
C THR A 147 -29.89 24.85 -49.14
N ALA A 148 -29.01 23.98 -49.63
CA ALA A 148 -28.55 24.01 -51.01
C ALA A 148 -29.58 23.38 -51.97
N ALA A 149 -30.05 24.19 -52.93
CA ALA A 149 -30.84 23.78 -54.08
C ALA A 149 -30.01 22.99 -55.12
N PRO A 150 -30.63 22.25 -56.06
CA PRO A 150 -29.94 21.26 -56.89
C PRO A 150 -29.05 21.87 -57.99
N ALA A 151 -27.87 21.27 -58.19
CA ALA A 151 -26.88 21.68 -59.18
C ALA A 151 -27.25 21.28 -60.63
N ALA A 152 -26.96 22.19 -61.57
CA ALA A 152 -26.88 21.92 -63.01
C ALA A 152 -25.41 21.70 -63.45
N PRO A 153 -25.15 20.98 -64.56
CA PRO A 153 -23.84 20.38 -64.85
C PRO A 153 -22.95 21.27 -65.73
N VAL A 154 -21.65 21.33 -65.45
CA VAL A 154 -20.63 21.87 -66.37
C VAL A 154 -19.43 20.91 -66.45
N ALA A 155 -18.95 20.76 -67.69
CA ALA A 155 -18.02 19.78 -68.27
C ALA A 155 -16.52 19.94 -67.86
N PRO A 156 -15.61 19.04 -68.29
CA PRO A 156 -14.36 18.73 -67.56
C PRO A 156 -13.03 19.28 -68.13
N ALA A 157 -12.01 19.20 -67.24
CA ALA A 157 -10.55 19.04 -67.44
C ALA A 157 -9.67 20.31 -67.67
N PRO A 158 -8.32 20.28 -67.40
CA PRO A 158 -7.46 19.16 -66.98
C PRO A 158 -6.48 19.40 -65.80
N THR A 159 -6.18 18.28 -65.14
CA THR A 159 -4.98 17.78 -64.42
C THR A 159 -3.75 18.68 -64.21
N ALA A 160 -3.38 18.85 -62.93
CA ALA A 160 -2.01 19.12 -62.47
C ALA A 160 -1.54 17.97 -61.53
N PRO A 161 -0.25 17.59 -61.55
CA PRO A 161 0.23 16.31 -61.00
C PRO A 161 0.27 16.25 -59.46
N ALA A 162 0.04 15.03 -58.96
CA ALA A 162 -0.14 14.66 -57.58
C ALA A 162 1.12 14.85 -56.71
N VAL A 163 0.93 15.50 -55.56
CA VAL A 163 1.82 15.42 -54.41
C VAL A 163 1.41 14.18 -53.59
N PRO A 164 2.31 13.27 -53.20
CA PRO A 164 1.94 12.09 -52.45
C PRO A 164 1.45 12.49 -51.04
N VAL A 165 0.16 12.35 -50.81
CA VAL A 165 -0.45 12.45 -49.47
C VAL A 165 0.05 11.26 -48.67
N ARG A 166 0.79 11.53 -47.59
CA ARG A 166 1.08 10.53 -46.56
C ARG A 166 -0.26 10.03 -46.03
N GLU A 167 -0.51 8.74 -46.19
CA GLU A 167 -1.60 8.01 -45.56
C GLU A 167 -1.47 8.19 -44.04
N THR A 168 -2.26 9.10 -43.49
CA THR A 168 -2.43 9.22 -42.05
C THR A 168 -3.05 7.93 -41.57
N ALA A 169 -2.37 7.26 -40.65
CA ALA A 169 -2.89 6.10 -39.94
C ALA A 169 -4.34 6.37 -39.49
N PRO A 170 -5.25 5.38 -39.58
CA PRO A 170 -6.62 5.53 -39.11
C PRO A 170 -6.63 6.08 -37.68
N PRO A 171 -7.54 7.00 -37.34
CA PRO A 171 -7.67 7.49 -35.98
C PRO A 171 -7.86 6.29 -35.03
N PRO A 172 -7.25 6.30 -33.83
CA PRO A 172 -7.45 5.24 -32.86
C PRO A 172 -8.95 5.07 -32.64
N ALA A 173 -9.44 3.83 -32.71
CA ALA A 173 -10.83 3.52 -32.47
C ALA A 173 -11.31 4.23 -31.18
N PRO A 174 -12.53 4.80 -31.17
CA PRO A 174 -13.04 5.47 -29.98
C PRO A 174 -12.91 4.52 -28.79
N ARG A 175 -12.25 4.99 -27.72
CA ARG A 175 -12.19 4.24 -26.45
C ARG A 175 -13.63 3.96 -26.05
N ALA A 176 -13.98 2.68 -25.92
CA ALA A 176 -15.29 2.29 -25.47
C ALA A 176 -15.61 2.97 -24.14
N ASP A 177 -16.84 3.48 -24.00
CA ASP A 177 -17.31 4.09 -22.76
C ASP A 177 -17.50 2.99 -21.71
N PRO A 178 -16.65 2.92 -20.66
CA PRO A 178 -16.72 1.84 -19.67
C PRO A 178 -18.04 1.85 -18.90
N VAL A 179 -18.74 2.99 -18.85
CA VAL A 179 -20.07 3.06 -18.23
C VAL A 179 -21.10 2.35 -19.09
N GLY A 180 -21.10 2.62 -20.40
CA GLY A 180 -21.94 1.90 -21.37
C GLY A 180 -21.69 0.39 -21.31
N GLU A 181 -20.44 -0.05 -21.33
CA GLU A 181 -20.08 -1.47 -21.25
C GLU A 181 -20.64 -2.16 -20.00
N VAL A 182 -20.49 -1.54 -18.81
CA VAL A 182 -21.06 -2.08 -17.57
C VAL A 182 -22.59 -2.15 -17.65
N LEU A 183 -23.23 -1.09 -18.16
CA LEU A 183 -24.68 -1.00 -18.26
C LEU A 183 -25.28 -1.88 -19.36
N ASP A 184 -24.52 -2.29 -20.36
CA ASP A 184 -25.02 -3.12 -21.46
C ASP A 184 -24.74 -4.61 -21.25
N ALA A 185 -23.84 -4.97 -20.32
CA ALA A 185 -23.53 -6.36 -20.01
C ALA A 185 -24.79 -7.19 -19.66
N PRO A 186 -25.10 -8.29 -20.38
CA PRO A 186 -26.39 -8.97 -20.31
C PRO A 186 -26.54 -9.92 -19.09
N GLY A 187 -25.44 -10.32 -18.46
CA GLY A 187 -25.45 -11.31 -17.37
C GLY A 187 -24.60 -10.91 -16.17
N GLY A 188 -24.07 -11.93 -15.47
CA GLY A 188 -23.11 -11.75 -14.39
C GLY A 188 -21.88 -10.97 -14.87
N LEU A 189 -21.40 -10.06 -14.02
CA LEU A 189 -20.40 -9.08 -14.40
C LEU A 189 -19.38 -8.87 -13.29
N VAL A 190 -18.11 -8.79 -13.65
CA VAL A 190 -17.04 -8.24 -12.80
C VAL A 190 -16.60 -6.91 -13.37
N VAL A 191 -16.54 -5.90 -12.52
CA VAL A 191 -16.09 -4.55 -12.87
C VAL A 191 -14.81 -4.25 -12.12
N VAL A 192 -13.70 -4.07 -12.84
CA VAL A 192 -12.47 -3.51 -12.27
C VAL A 192 -12.62 -2.00 -12.23
N ASP A 193 -12.68 -1.45 -11.03
CA ASP A 193 -13.01 -0.03 -10.79
C ASP A 193 -11.92 0.65 -9.95
N PRO A 194 -10.88 1.21 -10.60
CA PRO A 194 -9.70 1.75 -9.92
C PRO A 194 -10.03 2.83 -8.87
N ASP A 195 -11.05 3.65 -9.10
CA ASP A 195 -11.38 4.82 -8.29
C ASP A 195 -12.80 4.80 -7.69
N GLY A 196 -13.60 3.77 -7.97
CA GLY A 196 -14.98 3.68 -7.49
C GLY A 196 -15.98 4.47 -8.32
N SER A 197 -15.55 5.07 -9.44
CA SER A 197 -16.41 5.90 -10.29
C SER A 197 -17.46 5.06 -11.03
N LEU A 198 -17.11 3.84 -11.45
CA LEU A 198 -18.06 2.95 -12.13
C LEU A 198 -19.13 2.47 -11.16
N TRP A 199 -18.77 2.08 -9.94
CA TRP A 199 -19.71 1.77 -8.86
C TRP A 199 -20.70 2.92 -8.66
N THR A 200 -20.18 4.14 -8.48
CA THR A 200 -21.00 5.33 -8.23
C THR A 200 -21.99 5.61 -9.37
N ARG A 201 -21.55 5.44 -10.63
CA ARG A 201 -22.36 5.76 -11.81
C ARG A 201 -23.34 4.65 -12.21
N THR A 202 -23.01 3.38 -11.95
CA THR A 202 -23.72 2.24 -12.55
C THR A 202 -24.45 1.34 -11.57
N ALA A 203 -24.07 1.34 -10.29
CA ALA A 203 -24.62 0.42 -9.28
C ALA A 203 -26.15 0.45 -9.23
N LYS A 204 -26.76 1.64 -9.18
CA LYS A 204 -28.21 1.80 -9.12
C LYS A 204 -28.94 1.11 -10.27
N GLN A 205 -28.39 1.17 -11.48
CA GLN A 205 -29.02 0.57 -12.66
C GLN A 205 -28.74 -0.94 -12.73
N ARG A 206 -27.51 -1.37 -12.41
CA ARG A 206 -27.16 -2.80 -12.30
C ARG A 206 -27.97 -3.52 -11.22
N GLY A 207 -28.25 -2.84 -10.10
CA GLY A 207 -29.06 -3.38 -9.01
C GLY A 207 -30.52 -3.65 -9.37
N ARG A 208 -31.01 -3.14 -10.51
CA ARG A 208 -32.32 -3.51 -11.07
C ARG A 208 -32.31 -4.85 -11.79
N ARG A 209 -31.12 -5.37 -12.15
CA ARG A 209 -30.95 -6.63 -12.89
C ARG A 209 -30.57 -7.80 -11.99
N GLY A 210 -29.75 -7.54 -10.97
CA GLY A 210 -29.26 -8.58 -10.08
C GLY A 210 -28.58 -8.02 -8.83
N PRO A 211 -28.10 -8.89 -7.93
CA PRO A 211 -27.44 -8.48 -6.70
C PRO A 211 -26.13 -7.76 -7.00
N LEU A 212 -25.78 -6.83 -6.11
CA LEU A 212 -24.55 -6.05 -6.20
C LEU A 212 -23.61 -6.43 -5.08
N HIS A 213 -22.36 -6.68 -5.45
CA HIS A 213 -21.28 -6.98 -4.52
C HIS A 213 -20.13 -6.02 -4.75
N VAL A 214 -19.51 -5.57 -3.65
CA VAL A 214 -18.37 -4.66 -3.69
C VAL A 214 -17.22 -5.28 -2.91
N TYR A 215 -16.15 -5.62 -3.60
CA TYR A 215 -14.88 -5.96 -2.97
C TYR A 215 -13.99 -4.71 -2.94
N ASP A 216 -13.97 -4.05 -1.78
CA ASP A 216 -13.25 -2.80 -1.54
C ASP A 216 -12.35 -2.95 -0.30
N PRO A 217 -11.22 -3.68 -0.41
CA PRO A 217 -10.35 -3.91 0.74
C PRO A 217 -9.68 -2.62 1.24
N GLY A 218 -9.64 -1.55 0.45
CA GLY A 218 -9.04 -0.26 0.80
C GLY A 218 -10.03 0.77 1.35
N HIS A 219 -11.32 0.44 1.44
CA HIS A 219 -12.39 1.35 1.88
C HIS A 219 -12.43 2.67 1.09
N LEU A 220 -12.29 2.61 -0.24
CA LEU A 220 -12.31 3.78 -1.12
C LEU A 220 -13.74 4.27 -1.43
N THR A 221 -14.74 3.39 -1.33
CA THR A 221 -16.15 3.71 -1.63
C THR A 221 -16.98 3.87 -0.36
N GLU A 222 -18.18 4.46 -0.51
CA GLU A 222 -19.21 4.54 0.53
C GLU A 222 -20.16 3.31 0.52
N ALA A 223 -19.75 2.17 -0.04
CA ALA A 223 -20.59 0.98 -0.12
C ALA A 223 -21.02 0.52 1.29
N PRO A 224 -22.32 0.24 1.53
CA PRO A 224 -22.81 -0.09 2.87
C PRO A 224 -22.36 -1.49 3.32
N VAL A 225 -22.28 -2.43 2.38
CA VAL A 225 -21.83 -3.80 2.62
C VAL A 225 -20.69 -4.11 1.66
N ARG A 226 -19.57 -4.60 2.20
CA ARG A 226 -18.40 -5.02 1.42
C ARG A 226 -18.30 -6.53 1.49
N LEU A 227 -18.18 -7.15 0.31
CA LEU A 227 -17.91 -8.57 0.18
C LEU A 227 -16.50 -8.85 0.74
N ARG A 228 -16.38 -9.94 1.48
CA ARG A 228 -15.11 -10.43 2.01
C ARG A 228 -14.73 -11.70 1.25
N TRP A 229 -13.44 -11.93 1.08
CA TRP A 229 -12.92 -13.09 0.37
C TRP A 229 -11.58 -13.53 0.94
N ALA A 230 -11.47 -14.80 1.32
CA ALA A 230 -10.23 -15.36 1.83
C ALA A 230 -9.36 -15.88 0.67
N PRO A 231 -8.12 -15.39 0.49
CA PRO A 231 -7.29 -15.81 -0.64
C PRO A 231 -6.93 -17.30 -0.65
N HIS A 232 -6.88 -17.97 0.51
CA HIS A 232 -6.60 -19.41 0.56
C HIS A 232 -7.80 -20.29 0.15
N ARG A 233 -8.98 -19.73 -0.17
CA ARG A 233 -10.13 -20.49 -0.68
C ARG A 233 -9.75 -21.24 -1.97
N GLY A 234 -10.01 -22.54 -2.01
CA GLY A 234 -9.68 -23.41 -3.14
C GLY A 234 -8.21 -23.88 -3.17
N CYS A 235 -7.37 -23.42 -2.23
CA CYS A 235 -5.96 -23.81 -2.17
C CYS A 235 -5.75 -25.23 -1.64
N GLU A 236 -6.79 -25.98 -1.32
CA GLU A 236 -6.76 -27.44 -1.17
C GLU A 236 -6.21 -28.09 -2.44
N GLN A 237 -6.39 -27.46 -3.59
CA GLN A 237 -5.71 -27.81 -4.84
C GLN A 237 -4.39 -27.05 -4.98
N MET A 238 -3.27 -27.78 -5.07
CA MET A 238 -1.94 -27.16 -5.18
C MET A 238 -1.78 -26.21 -6.39
N PRO A 239 -2.32 -26.50 -7.60
CA PRO A 239 -2.27 -25.55 -8.71
C PRO A 239 -2.93 -24.21 -8.38
N THR A 240 -4.05 -24.23 -7.66
CA THR A 240 -4.74 -23.02 -7.19
C THR A 240 -3.91 -22.29 -6.14
N ALA A 241 -3.30 -23.02 -5.19
CA ALA A 241 -2.39 -22.44 -4.20
C ALA A 241 -1.18 -21.75 -4.84
N ARG A 242 -0.64 -22.33 -5.93
CA ARG A 242 0.47 -21.75 -6.70
C ARG A 242 0.07 -20.44 -7.38
N ARG A 243 -0.99 -20.46 -8.20
CA ARG A 243 -1.50 -19.23 -8.86
C ARG A 243 -1.81 -18.14 -7.84
N ARG A 244 -2.39 -18.54 -6.70
CA ARG A 244 -2.70 -17.61 -5.61
C ARG A 244 -1.44 -16.99 -5.02
N ALA A 245 -0.41 -17.77 -4.74
CA ALA A 245 0.87 -17.27 -4.23
C ALA A 245 1.53 -16.31 -5.23
N GLU A 246 1.53 -16.65 -6.51
CA GLU A 246 2.07 -15.80 -7.59
C GLU A 246 1.37 -14.44 -7.62
N ARG A 247 0.04 -14.40 -7.55
CA ARG A 247 -0.73 -13.14 -7.54
C ARG A 247 -0.50 -12.31 -6.29
N LEU A 248 -0.43 -12.94 -5.12
CA LEU A 248 -0.17 -12.24 -3.86
C LEU A 248 1.23 -11.62 -3.82
N LEU A 249 2.23 -12.31 -4.38
CA LEU A 249 3.63 -11.83 -4.44
C LEU A 249 3.88 -10.83 -5.57
N ALA A 250 3.05 -10.81 -6.62
CA ALA A 250 3.27 -9.99 -7.81
C ALA A 250 3.62 -8.51 -7.52
N PRO A 251 2.96 -7.81 -6.56
CA PRO A 251 3.26 -6.41 -6.30
C PRO A 251 4.64 -6.16 -5.70
N VAL A 252 5.26 -7.15 -5.05
CA VAL A 252 6.57 -7.01 -4.37
C VAL A 252 7.67 -7.83 -5.04
N ARG A 253 7.35 -8.54 -6.13
CA ARG A 253 8.29 -9.40 -6.83
C ARG A 253 9.40 -8.54 -7.47
N PRO A 254 10.68 -8.81 -7.19
CA PRO A 254 11.78 -8.08 -7.81
C PRO A 254 11.82 -8.32 -9.32
N ALA A 255 12.26 -7.32 -10.09
CA ALA A 255 12.33 -7.39 -11.54
C ALA A 255 13.70 -7.87 -12.04
N GLU A 256 14.74 -7.69 -11.24
CA GLU A 256 16.11 -8.01 -11.61
C GLU A 256 16.32 -9.54 -11.62
N PRO A 257 16.90 -10.12 -12.69
CA PRO A 257 17.11 -11.57 -12.81
C PRO A 257 17.90 -12.20 -11.66
N ILE A 258 18.78 -11.44 -11.01
CA ILE A 258 19.60 -11.91 -9.90
C ILE A 258 18.77 -12.35 -8.69
N PHE A 259 17.55 -11.81 -8.51
CA PHE A 259 16.64 -12.15 -7.41
C PHE A 259 15.57 -13.18 -7.79
N GLN A 260 15.67 -13.79 -8.98
CA GLN A 260 14.66 -14.73 -9.46
C GLN A 260 14.49 -15.94 -8.52
N LEU A 261 15.62 -16.50 -8.06
CA LEU A 261 15.61 -17.65 -7.15
C LEU A 261 14.99 -17.31 -5.78
N ASP A 262 15.14 -16.07 -5.31
CA ASP A 262 14.52 -15.61 -4.06
C ASP A 262 12.99 -15.53 -4.23
N ALA A 263 12.53 -15.00 -5.37
CA ALA A 263 11.11 -14.94 -5.70
C ALA A 263 10.47 -16.33 -5.88
N GLU A 264 11.16 -17.28 -6.53
CA GLU A 264 10.70 -18.67 -6.67
C GLU A 264 10.64 -19.40 -5.31
N THR A 265 11.59 -19.09 -4.43
CA THR A 265 11.58 -19.60 -3.05
C THR A 265 10.39 -19.01 -2.28
N ALA A 266 10.12 -17.71 -2.40
CA ALA A 266 8.97 -17.06 -1.78
C ALA A 266 7.64 -17.66 -2.25
N GLU A 267 7.51 -17.90 -3.56
CA GLU A 267 6.35 -18.57 -4.15
C GLU A 267 6.16 -19.97 -3.56
N THR A 268 7.25 -20.75 -3.45
CA THR A 268 7.22 -22.11 -2.88
C THR A 268 6.77 -22.11 -1.42
N LEU A 269 7.34 -21.23 -0.59
CA LEU A 269 6.97 -21.12 0.81
C LEU A 269 5.51 -20.68 0.97
N LEU A 270 5.07 -19.66 0.21
CA LEU A 270 3.72 -19.12 0.32
C LEU A 270 2.66 -20.11 -0.20
N ARG A 271 2.88 -20.80 -1.34
CA ARG A 271 1.93 -21.79 -1.84
C ARG A 271 1.76 -22.96 -0.89
N CYS A 272 2.84 -23.41 -0.24
CA CYS A 272 2.77 -24.48 0.77
C CYS A 272 1.98 -24.03 2.01
N CYS A 273 2.16 -22.77 2.45
CA CYS A 273 1.39 -22.22 3.56
C CYS A 273 -0.11 -22.07 3.21
N LEU A 274 -0.44 -21.60 2.01
CA LEU A 274 -1.82 -21.49 1.52
C LEU A 274 -2.49 -22.87 1.45
N HIS A 275 -1.79 -23.86 0.90
CA HIS A 275 -2.29 -25.22 0.79
C HIS A 275 -2.49 -25.86 2.17
N ALA A 276 -1.53 -25.72 3.07
CA ALA A 276 -1.65 -26.20 4.44
C ALA A 276 -2.81 -25.54 5.19
N ALA A 277 -2.98 -24.22 5.06
CA ALA A 277 -4.06 -23.50 5.73
C ALA A 277 -5.44 -23.95 5.23
N ALA A 278 -5.59 -24.12 3.91
CA ALA A 278 -6.84 -24.60 3.30
C ALA A 278 -7.18 -26.02 3.76
N LEU A 279 -6.21 -26.94 3.75
CA LEU A 279 -6.43 -28.31 4.21
C LEU A 279 -6.78 -28.39 5.70
N ALA A 280 -6.14 -27.57 6.53
CA ALA A 280 -6.39 -27.55 7.98
C ALA A 280 -7.66 -26.76 8.36
N GLY A 281 -8.31 -26.07 7.42
CA GLY A 281 -9.44 -25.18 7.72
C GLY A 281 -9.04 -23.95 8.55
N GLU A 282 -7.77 -23.55 8.49
CA GLU A 282 -7.24 -22.43 9.26
C GLU A 282 -7.58 -21.09 8.59
N PRO A 283 -7.94 -20.04 9.35
CA PRO A 283 -8.23 -18.73 8.78
C PRO A 283 -6.99 -18.14 8.10
N PHE A 284 -7.23 -17.37 7.03
CA PHE A 284 -6.16 -16.71 6.25
C PHE A 284 -5.22 -15.87 7.13
N GLN A 285 -5.75 -15.31 8.22
CA GLN A 285 -5.04 -14.48 9.18
C GLN A 285 -3.89 -15.20 9.90
N HIS A 286 -3.86 -16.55 9.89
CA HIS A 286 -2.75 -17.32 10.45
C HIS A 286 -1.52 -17.36 9.53
N ILE A 287 -1.68 -17.16 8.22
CA ILE A 287 -0.60 -17.28 7.24
C ILE A 287 0.53 -16.25 7.48
N PRO A 288 0.26 -14.96 7.77
CA PRO A 288 1.31 -14.02 8.14
C PRO A 288 2.16 -14.49 9.32
N ARG A 289 1.56 -15.12 10.34
CA ARG A 289 2.29 -15.67 11.49
C ARG A 289 3.22 -16.81 11.06
N TRP A 290 2.75 -17.70 10.20
CA TRP A 290 3.59 -18.77 9.64
C TRP A 290 4.73 -18.20 8.82
N ALA A 291 4.46 -17.21 7.97
CA ALA A 291 5.44 -16.55 7.11
C ALA A 291 6.49 -15.69 7.84
N GLN A 292 6.35 -15.42 9.14
CA GLN A 292 7.34 -14.69 9.95
C GLN A 292 8.50 -15.56 10.47
N GLY A 293 8.64 -16.80 10.02
CA GLY A 293 9.79 -17.66 10.36
C GLY A 293 9.66 -18.47 11.66
N ARG A 294 8.93 -17.96 12.65
CA ARG A 294 8.85 -18.56 13.99
C ARG A 294 7.97 -19.80 14.09
N SER A 295 7.07 -20.01 13.14
CA SER A 295 6.07 -21.11 13.15
C SER A 295 6.03 -21.90 11.84
N LEU A 296 7.10 -21.87 11.03
CA LEU A 296 7.14 -22.55 9.72
C LEU A 296 7.08 -24.08 9.79
N GLY A 297 7.25 -24.67 10.98
CA GLY A 297 7.02 -26.10 11.21
C GLY A 297 5.53 -26.50 11.19
N GLU A 298 4.60 -25.57 11.45
CA GLU A 298 3.16 -25.86 11.46
C GLU A 298 2.62 -26.25 10.06
N PRO A 299 2.89 -25.49 8.98
CA PRO A 299 2.56 -25.92 7.62
C PRO A 299 3.12 -27.30 7.28
N GLY A 300 4.41 -27.53 7.58
CA GLY A 300 5.07 -28.81 7.31
C GLY A 300 4.43 -29.99 8.07
N ARG A 301 3.96 -29.77 9.30
CA ARG A 301 3.21 -30.76 10.06
C ARG A 301 1.89 -31.12 9.38
N VAL A 302 1.09 -30.11 8.98
CA VAL A 302 -0.19 -30.33 8.28
C VAL A 302 0.05 -31.11 6.99
N LEU A 303 0.99 -30.67 6.16
CA LEU A 303 1.28 -31.29 4.87
C LEU A 303 1.81 -32.73 5.02
N ARG A 304 2.43 -33.07 6.15
CA ARG A 304 2.94 -34.43 6.43
C ARG A 304 1.85 -35.40 6.85
N THR A 305 0.79 -34.91 7.50
CA THR A 305 -0.25 -35.76 8.10
C THR A 305 -1.57 -35.76 7.33
N HIS A 306 -1.85 -34.72 6.56
CA HIS A 306 -3.14 -34.55 5.90
C HIS A 306 -3.25 -35.46 4.65
N PRO A 307 -4.31 -36.28 4.51
CA PRO A 307 -4.43 -37.27 3.43
C PRO A 307 -4.53 -36.65 2.02
N HIS A 308 -5.01 -35.41 1.94
CA HIS A 308 -5.13 -34.66 0.68
C HIS A 308 -3.96 -33.68 0.43
N ALA A 309 -2.88 -33.79 1.20
CA ALA A 309 -1.68 -32.99 0.92
C ALA A 309 -1.09 -33.39 -0.44
N ALA A 310 -0.75 -32.40 -1.25
CA ALA A 310 -0.14 -32.63 -2.55
C ALA A 310 1.21 -33.36 -2.39
N GLY A 311 1.42 -34.38 -3.23
CA GLY A 311 2.65 -35.18 -3.22
C GLY A 311 3.89 -34.29 -3.35
N GLY A 312 4.87 -34.50 -2.48
CA GLY A 312 6.12 -33.74 -2.49
C GLY A 312 6.05 -32.35 -1.85
N ALA A 313 4.87 -31.80 -1.51
CA ALA A 313 4.74 -30.45 -0.97
C ALA A 313 5.54 -30.24 0.33
N VAL A 314 5.55 -31.24 1.23
CA VAL A 314 6.37 -31.20 2.45
C VAL A 314 7.86 -31.16 2.10
N MET A 315 8.29 -31.99 1.14
CA MET A 315 9.70 -32.08 0.77
C MET A 315 10.20 -30.77 0.14
N GLU A 316 9.38 -30.18 -0.74
CA GLU A 316 9.67 -28.88 -1.34
C GLU A 316 9.74 -27.77 -0.30
N LEU A 317 8.81 -27.76 0.66
CA LEU A 317 8.81 -26.82 1.78
C LEU A 317 10.08 -26.96 2.63
N GLU A 318 10.40 -28.16 3.10
CA GLU A 318 11.57 -28.42 3.95
C GLU A 318 12.88 -28.10 3.21
N SER A 319 12.96 -28.43 1.92
CA SER A 319 14.10 -28.07 1.06
C SER A 319 14.26 -26.55 0.94
N ALA A 320 13.18 -25.82 0.68
CA ALA A 320 13.20 -24.35 0.63
C ALA A 320 13.60 -23.69 1.96
N LEU A 321 13.28 -24.33 3.10
CA LEU A 321 13.60 -23.83 4.43
C LEU A 321 15.04 -24.13 4.89
N THR A 322 15.66 -25.19 4.37
CA THR A 322 16.94 -25.68 4.89
C THR A 322 18.11 -25.51 3.94
N ALA A 323 17.89 -25.57 2.63
CA ALA A 323 18.99 -25.67 1.66
C ALA A 323 19.83 -24.39 1.57
N HIS A 324 19.22 -23.21 1.61
CA HIS A 324 19.91 -21.93 1.39
C HIS A 324 19.40 -20.84 2.34
N PRO A 325 20.03 -20.63 3.52
CA PRO A 325 19.54 -19.69 4.53
C PRO A 325 19.33 -18.27 4.02
N GLY A 326 20.26 -17.73 3.22
CA GLY A 326 20.12 -16.38 2.65
C GLY A 326 18.93 -16.24 1.70
N ARG A 327 18.66 -17.25 0.86
CA ARG A 327 17.50 -17.27 -0.05
C ARG A 327 16.20 -17.42 0.71
N ARG A 328 16.18 -18.26 1.75
CA ARG A 328 15.04 -18.39 2.67
C ARG A 328 14.72 -17.05 3.33
N ASP A 329 15.73 -16.37 3.88
CA ASP A 329 15.52 -15.10 4.59
C ASP A 329 15.03 -14.00 3.65
N ALA A 330 15.56 -13.93 2.42
CA ALA A 330 15.07 -13.05 1.37
C ALA A 330 13.61 -13.39 0.97
N ALA A 331 13.28 -14.68 0.83
CA ALA A 331 11.94 -15.13 0.51
C ALA A 331 10.92 -14.80 1.60
N LEU A 332 11.25 -15.02 2.88
CA LEU A 332 10.39 -14.66 4.01
C LEU A 332 10.18 -13.15 4.08
N LYS A 333 11.20 -12.35 3.77
CA LYS A 333 11.06 -10.89 3.63
C LYS A 333 10.06 -10.52 2.53
N LEU A 334 10.14 -11.14 1.34
CA LEU A 334 9.20 -10.89 0.25
C LEU A 334 7.77 -11.24 0.65
N ILE A 335 7.55 -12.37 1.34
CA ILE A 335 6.21 -12.75 1.83
C ILE A 335 5.72 -11.74 2.88
N GLY A 336 6.59 -11.32 3.80
CA GLY A 336 6.29 -10.28 4.78
C GLY A 336 5.91 -8.95 4.13
N ASP A 337 6.63 -8.53 3.09
CA ASP A 337 6.33 -7.33 2.31
C ASP A 337 4.97 -7.45 1.58
N ALA A 338 4.67 -8.62 1.00
CA ALA A 338 3.39 -8.89 0.31
C ALA A 338 2.18 -8.90 1.25
N LEU A 339 2.36 -9.43 2.47
CA LEU A 339 1.28 -9.60 3.45
C LEU A 339 1.19 -8.45 4.47
N ARG A 340 2.15 -7.50 4.46
CA ARG A 340 2.13 -6.29 5.31
C ARG A 340 0.79 -5.55 5.31
N PRO A 341 0.05 -5.40 4.19
CA PRO A 341 -1.25 -4.72 4.20
C PRO A 341 -2.26 -5.32 5.19
N LEU A 342 -2.15 -6.60 5.56
CA LEU A 342 -3.01 -7.26 6.56
C LEU A 342 -2.80 -6.76 8.00
N GLU A 343 -1.78 -5.94 8.26
CA GLU A 343 -1.65 -5.20 9.52
C GLU A 343 -2.81 -4.21 9.68
N GLN A 344 -3.30 -3.65 8.57
CA GLN A 344 -4.46 -2.78 8.55
C GLN A 344 -5.74 -3.59 8.79
N VAL A 345 -6.52 -3.19 9.79
CA VAL A 345 -7.71 -3.94 10.26
C VAL A 345 -8.71 -4.20 9.13
N HIS A 346 -8.97 -3.21 8.29
CA HIS A 346 -9.95 -3.30 7.22
C HIS A 346 -9.54 -4.29 6.11
N ILE A 347 -8.26 -4.28 5.70
CA ILE A 347 -7.71 -5.26 4.73
C ILE A 347 -7.71 -6.68 5.35
N ARG A 348 -7.40 -6.81 6.63
CA ARG A 348 -7.47 -8.12 7.32
C ARG A 348 -8.90 -8.66 7.38
N GLN A 349 -9.88 -7.79 7.66
CA GLN A 349 -11.30 -8.15 7.68
C GLN A 349 -11.82 -8.50 6.29
N SER A 350 -11.32 -7.85 5.23
CA SER A 350 -11.67 -8.22 3.84
C SER A 350 -11.29 -9.66 3.52
N CYS A 351 -10.32 -10.24 4.23
CA CYS A 351 -9.87 -11.62 4.07
C CYS A 351 -10.63 -12.65 4.94
N SER A 352 -11.76 -12.26 5.55
CA SER A 352 -12.49 -13.05 6.56
C SER A 352 -13.96 -13.25 6.17
N PRO A 353 -14.25 -14.03 5.10
CA PRO A 353 -15.58 -14.23 4.58
C PRO A 353 -16.47 -15.02 5.55
N GLY A 354 -17.76 -14.66 5.57
CA GLY A 354 -18.82 -15.52 6.08
C GLY A 354 -19.43 -16.39 4.98
N ARG A 355 -20.40 -17.23 5.34
CA ARG A 355 -21.11 -18.09 4.38
C ARG A 355 -21.83 -17.31 3.28
N VAL A 356 -22.36 -16.14 3.61
CA VAL A 356 -23.07 -15.26 2.66
C VAL A 356 -22.11 -14.71 1.61
N ASP A 357 -20.88 -14.34 1.99
CA ASP A 357 -19.88 -13.83 1.05
C ASP A 357 -19.48 -14.90 0.02
N ALA A 358 -19.29 -16.14 0.48
CA ALA A 358 -18.95 -17.26 -0.40
C ALA A 358 -20.07 -17.56 -1.40
N LEU A 359 -21.32 -17.64 -0.92
CA LEU A 359 -22.48 -17.91 -1.77
C LEU A 359 -22.70 -16.81 -2.81
N ALA A 360 -22.56 -15.53 -2.40
CA ALA A 360 -22.64 -14.39 -3.29
C ALA A 360 -21.62 -14.46 -4.42
N LEU A 361 -20.38 -14.86 -4.10
CA LEU A 361 -19.32 -14.97 -5.10
C LEU A 361 -19.54 -16.14 -6.06
N ASP A 362 -20.02 -17.28 -5.56
CA ASP A 362 -20.23 -18.49 -6.36
C ASP A 362 -21.43 -18.36 -7.33
N ASN A 363 -22.36 -17.42 -7.10
CA ASN A 363 -23.62 -17.29 -7.84
C ASN A 363 -23.70 -16.06 -8.79
N LEU A 364 -22.58 -15.37 -9.06
CA LEU A 364 -22.60 -14.14 -9.88
C LEU A 364 -23.25 -14.33 -11.26
N THR A 365 -22.92 -15.39 -11.99
CA THR A 365 -23.53 -15.65 -13.31
C THR A 365 -25.01 -15.99 -13.20
N ASN A 366 -25.38 -16.87 -12.27
CA ASN A 366 -26.74 -17.40 -12.13
C ASN A 366 -27.75 -16.34 -11.69
N GLU A 367 -27.32 -15.39 -10.85
CA GLU A 367 -28.19 -14.33 -10.32
C GLU A 367 -28.07 -13.01 -11.11
N ALA A 368 -27.36 -13.01 -12.25
CA ALA A 368 -26.98 -11.79 -12.97
C ALA A 368 -26.29 -10.75 -12.06
N GLY A 369 -25.54 -11.24 -11.08
CA GLY A 369 -24.85 -10.47 -10.06
C GLY A 369 -23.71 -9.64 -10.63
N THR A 370 -23.46 -8.48 -10.02
CA THR A 370 -22.35 -7.60 -10.41
C THR A 370 -21.37 -7.46 -9.26
N LEU A 371 -20.12 -7.88 -9.46
CA LEU A 371 -19.02 -7.69 -8.52
C LEU A 371 -18.15 -6.51 -8.95
N TYR A 372 -18.14 -5.45 -8.16
CA TYR A 372 -17.19 -4.34 -8.31
C TYR A 372 -15.95 -4.61 -7.48
N VAL A 373 -14.79 -4.66 -8.13
CA VAL A 373 -13.47 -4.82 -7.51
C VAL A 373 -12.80 -3.45 -7.48
N ILE A 374 -12.79 -2.83 -6.31
CA ILE A 374 -12.41 -1.42 -6.14
C ILE A 374 -10.93 -1.27 -5.81
N GLY A 375 -10.29 -0.31 -6.48
CA GLY A 375 -9.02 0.27 -6.07
C GLY A 375 -7.87 0.07 -7.05
N ASP A 376 -6.90 0.97 -7.00
CA ASP A 376 -5.67 0.96 -7.78
C ASP A 376 -4.40 0.82 -6.92
N ALA A 377 -4.53 0.97 -5.60
CA ALA A 377 -3.43 0.94 -4.67
C ALA A 377 -2.61 -0.35 -4.78
N ARG A 378 -1.28 -0.21 -4.87
CA ARG A 378 -0.33 -1.33 -4.95
C ARG A 378 -0.44 -2.28 -3.76
N GLU A 379 -0.74 -1.75 -2.58
CA GLU A 379 -0.88 -2.52 -1.34
C GLU A 379 -1.94 -3.62 -1.44
N THR A 380 -3.07 -3.34 -2.09
CA THR A 380 -4.19 -4.30 -2.21
C THR A 380 -4.24 -4.98 -3.59
N ALA A 381 -3.29 -4.68 -4.48
CA ALA A 381 -3.25 -5.23 -5.85
C ALA A 381 -3.14 -6.76 -5.88
N GLY A 382 -2.34 -7.36 -4.99
CA GLY A 382 -2.21 -8.81 -4.90
C GLY A 382 -3.53 -9.48 -4.52
N LEU A 383 -4.29 -8.89 -3.60
CA LEU A 383 -5.61 -9.39 -3.18
C LEU A 383 -6.65 -9.25 -4.29
N ARG A 384 -6.71 -8.09 -4.97
CA ARG A 384 -7.65 -7.86 -6.08
C ARG A 384 -7.35 -8.79 -7.25
N GLY A 385 -6.08 -8.87 -7.68
CA GLY A 385 -5.67 -9.75 -8.77
C GLY A 385 -5.93 -11.21 -8.46
N ALA A 386 -5.69 -11.64 -7.22
CA ALA A 386 -6.03 -12.98 -6.79
C ALA A 386 -7.55 -13.24 -6.85
N LEU A 387 -8.39 -12.32 -6.36
CA LEU A 387 -9.84 -12.48 -6.43
C LEU A 387 -10.33 -12.59 -7.87
N LEU A 388 -9.84 -11.71 -8.76
CA LEU A 388 -10.20 -11.72 -10.18
C LEU A 388 -9.89 -13.07 -10.84
N ASP A 389 -8.69 -13.60 -10.62
CA ASP A 389 -8.31 -14.94 -11.12
C ASP A 389 -9.22 -16.04 -10.56
N ALA A 390 -9.57 -15.95 -9.26
CA ALA A 390 -10.44 -16.94 -8.62
C ALA A 390 -11.84 -16.98 -9.24
N VAL A 391 -12.39 -15.80 -9.51
CA VAL A 391 -13.73 -15.65 -10.09
C VAL A 391 -13.73 -16.09 -11.54
N ALA A 392 -12.73 -15.68 -12.32
CA ALA A 392 -12.59 -16.09 -13.72
C ALA A 392 -12.41 -17.61 -13.87
N GLU A 393 -11.67 -18.25 -12.95
CA GLU A 393 -11.52 -19.71 -12.93
C GLU A 393 -12.84 -20.42 -12.56
N ALA A 394 -13.58 -19.90 -11.58
CA ALA A 394 -14.83 -20.51 -11.13
C ALA A 394 -15.99 -20.31 -12.12
N GLN A 395 -16.00 -19.19 -12.86
CA GLN A 395 -17.09 -18.77 -13.74
C GLN A 395 -16.50 -18.22 -15.06
N PRO A 396 -16.10 -19.09 -16.01
CA PRO A 396 -15.40 -18.67 -17.23
C PRO A 396 -16.26 -17.83 -18.19
N ASP A 397 -17.59 -17.96 -18.12
CA ASP A 397 -18.53 -17.20 -18.94
C ASP A 397 -18.83 -15.78 -18.38
N LEU A 398 -18.23 -15.43 -17.24
CA LEU A 398 -18.46 -14.16 -16.58
C LEU A 398 -17.78 -13.03 -17.34
N THR A 399 -18.55 -11.99 -17.68
CA THR A 399 -18.00 -10.82 -18.36
C THR A 399 -17.13 -10.02 -17.39
N VAL A 400 -15.95 -9.57 -17.84
CA VAL A 400 -15.08 -8.68 -17.07
C VAL A 400 -14.94 -7.35 -17.82
N VAL A 401 -15.30 -6.24 -17.17
CA VAL A 401 -15.17 -4.89 -17.69
C VAL A 401 -14.13 -4.12 -16.89
N GLY A 402 -13.30 -3.34 -17.60
CA GLY A 402 -12.18 -2.59 -17.02
C GLY A 402 -10.83 -3.24 -17.27
N ASP A 403 -9.77 -2.45 -17.17
CA ASP A 403 -8.41 -2.91 -17.42
C ASP A 403 -7.90 -3.78 -16.26
N ALA A 404 -7.90 -5.10 -16.48
CA ALA A 404 -7.37 -6.06 -15.50
C ALA A 404 -5.90 -5.76 -15.13
N ALA A 405 -5.09 -5.18 -16.03
CA ALA A 405 -3.71 -4.80 -15.76
C ALA A 405 -3.61 -3.69 -14.69
N SER A 406 -4.62 -2.82 -14.61
CA SER A 406 -4.71 -1.77 -13.58
C SER A 406 -5.01 -2.36 -12.20
N ALA A 407 -5.71 -3.50 -12.10
CA ALA A 407 -5.94 -4.20 -10.83
C ALA A 407 -4.66 -4.84 -10.25
N GLN A 408 -3.66 -5.14 -11.10
CA GLN A 408 -2.40 -5.76 -10.70
C GLN A 408 -1.33 -4.79 -10.19
N GLY A 409 -1.60 -3.48 -10.20
CA GLY A 409 -0.67 -2.43 -9.81
C GLY A 409 0.42 -2.24 -10.87
N ARG A 410 0.50 -1.06 -11.49
CA ARG A 410 1.57 -0.77 -12.45
C ARG A 410 2.93 -0.95 -11.76
N ARG A 411 3.84 -1.64 -12.46
CA ARG A 411 5.22 -1.88 -12.03
C ARG A 411 5.99 -0.60 -11.80
#